data_AF-A0A495ZUB7-F1
#
_entry.id   AF-A0A495ZUB7-F1
#
_cell.length_a   1.000
_cell.length_b   1.000
_cell.length_c   1.000
_cell.angle_alpha   90.00
_cell.angle_beta   90.00
_cell.angle_gamma   90.00
#
_symmetry.space_group_name_H-M   'P 1'
#
loop_
_entity.id
_entity.type
_entity.pdbx_description
1 polymer ?
#
loop_
_entity_poly.entity_id
_entity_poly.type
_entity_poly.pdbx_seq_one_letter_code
_entity_poly.pdbx_strand_id
1 'polypeptide(L)'
;MGNLDQIEKAAQKLIGLCQKEKPTKADKQKMLVLHADILSGIENLTECELCGAISEVIVTMTLAEVTAKLCKECGFKALDVGKIQKTTPRKRTRTVKTQNTDSKKTTSKPDEVPQEPESPTALHTRVEEQTGIKKTDVKRLHKIVQEIATPMNLANTLTYVKREVENAKLKVDEGALEKAVEILMAA
;
A
#
# COMPACT_ATOMS: atom_id res chain seq x y z
N MET A 1 0.23 28.87 9.61
CA MET A 1 1.10 27.81 9.07
C MET A 1 0.19 26.85 8.34
N GLY A 2 0.58 26.43 7.15
CA GLY A 2 -0.22 25.54 6.32
C GLY A 2 -0.23 24.10 6.82
N ASN A 3 -1.26 23.33 6.47
CA ASN A 3 -1.34 21.90 6.80
C ASN A 3 -0.15 21.10 6.24
N LEU A 4 0.35 21.43 5.04
CA LEU A 4 1.54 20.82 4.43
C LEU A 4 2.81 21.14 5.21
N ASP A 5 3.00 22.40 5.63
CA ASP A 5 4.14 22.81 6.46
C ASP A 5 4.11 22.12 7.84
N GLN A 6 2.92 21.93 8.41
CA GLN A 6 2.74 21.17 9.65
C GLN A 6 3.08 19.69 9.48
N ILE A 7 2.62 19.05 8.39
CA ILE A 7 2.95 17.66 8.05
C ILE A 7 4.45 17.50 7.86
N GLU A 8 5.09 18.41 7.13
CA GLU A 8 6.53 18.37 6.88
C GLU A 8 7.33 18.46 8.18
N LYS A 9 7.00 19.42 9.05
CA LYS A 9 7.65 19.57 10.36
C LYS A 9 7.44 18.35 11.26
N ALA A 10 6.23 17.77 11.26
CA ALA A 10 5.95 16.57 12.04
C ALA A 10 6.73 15.35 11.51
N ALA A 11 6.81 15.19 10.18
CA ALA A 11 7.57 14.14 9.54
C ALA A 11 9.08 14.25 9.81
N GLN A 12 9.65 15.46 9.73
CA GLN A 12 11.05 15.70 10.07
C GLN A 12 11.37 15.34 11.53
N LYS A 13 10.49 15.72 12.47
CA LYS A 13 10.63 15.34 13.89
C LYS A 13 10.53 13.82 14.08
N LEU A 14 9.65 13.16 13.35
CA LEU A 14 9.48 11.71 13.41
C LEU A 14 10.75 10.99 12.90
N ILE A 15 11.30 11.43 11.77
CA ILE A 15 12.57 10.92 11.22
C ILE A 15 13.70 11.04 12.26
N GLY A 16 13.82 12.20 12.90
CA GLY A 16 14.84 12.41 13.94
C GLY A 16 14.68 11.49 15.15
N LEU A 17 13.45 11.11 15.51
CA LEU A 17 13.22 10.12 16.57
C LEU A 17 13.55 8.69 16.11
N CYS A 18 13.28 8.35 14.85
CA CYS A 18 13.58 7.02 14.28
C CYS A 18 15.07 6.76 14.10
N GLN A 19 15.88 7.82 13.95
CA GLN A 19 17.35 7.71 13.83
C GLN A 19 18.06 7.44 15.17
N LYS A 20 17.36 7.44 16.30
CA LYS A 20 17.96 7.11 17.61
C LYS A 20 18.22 5.62 17.73
N GLU A 21 19.43 5.22 18.12
CA GLU A 21 19.81 3.80 18.30
C GLU A 21 18.95 3.04 19.34
N LYS A 22 18.51 3.73 20.40
CA LYS A 22 17.66 3.15 21.46
C LYS A 22 16.53 4.12 21.83
N PRO A 23 15.33 3.98 21.23
CA PRO A 23 14.20 4.84 21.55
C PRO A 23 13.62 4.52 22.93
N THR A 24 13.43 5.55 23.75
CA THR A 24 12.81 5.42 25.08
C THR A 24 11.28 5.26 24.98
N LYS A 25 10.61 4.87 26.08
CA LYS A 25 9.13 4.83 26.13
C LYS A 25 8.51 6.19 25.80
N ALA A 26 9.15 7.28 26.24
CA ALA A 26 8.72 8.64 25.93
C ALA A 26 8.89 8.97 24.44
N ASP A 27 9.97 8.51 23.79
CA ASP A 27 10.16 8.70 22.35
C ASP A 27 9.07 7.98 21.54
N LYS A 28 8.74 6.74 21.91
CA LYS A 28 7.65 5.98 21.28
C LYS A 28 6.30 6.71 21.39
N GLN A 29 6.03 7.31 22.55
CA GLN A 29 4.79 8.08 22.73
C GLN A 29 4.79 9.36 21.89
N LYS A 30 5.92 10.05 21.76
CA LYS A 30 6.07 11.20 20.85
C LYS A 30 5.90 10.80 19.39
N MET A 31 6.42 9.65 18.98
CA MET A 31 6.22 9.12 17.62
C MET A 31 4.74 8.91 17.29
N LEU A 32 3.97 8.34 18.22
CA LEU A 32 2.53 8.14 18.05
C LEU A 32 1.76 9.46 17.89
N VAL A 33 2.11 10.48 18.67
CA VAL A 33 1.51 11.82 18.55
C VAL A 33 1.85 12.44 17.20
N LEU A 34 3.12 12.41 16.78
CA LEU A 34 3.54 12.95 15.49
C LEU A 34 2.86 12.21 14.32
N HIS A 35 2.66 10.90 14.44
CA HIS A 35 1.93 10.13 13.44
C HIS A 35 0.45 10.55 13.37
N ALA A 36 -0.21 10.74 14.51
CA ALA A 36 -1.58 11.26 14.54
C ALA A 36 -1.69 12.66 13.94
N ASP A 37 -0.73 13.55 14.23
CA ASP A 37 -0.67 14.90 13.67
C ASP A 37 -0.52 14.88 12.14
N ILE A 38 0.33 13.99 11.61
CA ILE A 38 0.51 13.82 10.15
C ILE A 38 -0.80 13.36 9.51
N LEU A 39 -1.46 12.35 10.09
CA LEU A 39 -2.72 11.83 9.54
C LEU A 39 -3.81 12.90 9.55
N SER A 40 -3.97 13.63 10.66
CA SER A 40 -4.94 14.71 10.75
C SER A 40 -4.65 15.84 9.74
N GLY A 41 -3.36 16.15 9.52
CA GLY A 41 -2.96 17.09 8.47
C GLY A 41 -3.39 16.63 7.07
N ILE A 42 -3.19 15.35 6.76
CA ILE A 42 -3.53 14.77 5.45
C ILE A 42 -5.04 14.77 5.19
N GLU A 43 -5.85 14.48 6.21
CA GLU A 43 -7.32 14.49 6.09
C GLU A 43 -7.89 15.86 5.70
N ASN A 44 -7.19 16.94 6.06
CA ASN A 44 -7.60 18.31 5.74
C ASN A 44 -7.11 18.79 4.37
N LEU A 45 -6.31 17.99 3.66
CA LEU A 45 -5.86 18.32 2.32
C LEU A 45 -6.90 17.95 1.28
N THR A 46 -7.09 18.84 0.30
CA THR A 46 -8.05 18.63 -0.78
C THR A 46 -7.32 18.57 -2.11
N GLU A 47 -7.87 17.77 -3.03
CA GLU A 47 -7.35 17.61 -4.38
C GLU A 47 -8.04 18.58 -5.35
N CYS A 48 -7.28 19.04 -6.33
CA CYS A 48 -7.81 19.76 -7.47
C CYS A 48 -8.49 18.80 -8.44
N GLU A 49 -9.73 19.10 -8.85
CA GLU A 49 -10.50 18.28 -9.80
C GLU A 49 -9.93 18.27 -11.22
N LEU A 50 -9.06 19.21 -11.59
CA LEU A 50 -8.45 19.29 -12.91
C LEU A 50 -7.11 18.57 -12.99
N CYS A 51 -6.14 18.97 -12.17
CA CYS A 51 -4.78 18.44 -12.24
C CYS A 51 -4.48 17.34 -11.21
N GLY A 52 -5.38 17.08 -10.26
CA GLY A 52 -5.16 16.14 -9.16
C GLY A 52 -4.10 16.60 -8.15
N ALA A 53 -3.61 17.84 -8.25
CA ALA A 53 -2.67 18.38 -7.28
C ALA A 53 -3.36 18.55 -5.92
N ILE A 54 -2.70 18.08 -4.88
CA ILE A 54 -3.13 18.29 -3.50
C ILE A 54 -2.61 19.67 -3.08
N SER A 55 -3.51 20.54 -2.62
CA SER A 55 -3.15 21.88 -2.17
C SER A 55 -3.94 22.23 -0.92
N GLU A 56 -3.38 23.11 -0.09
CA GLU A 56 -4.09 23.68 1.05
C GLU A 56 -5.19 24.65 0.63
N VAL A 57 -5.01 25.30 -0.52
CA VAL A 57 -5.93 26.30 -1.04
C VAL A 57 -6.56 25.75 -2.32
N ILE A 58 -7.64 25.01 -2.11
CA ILE A 58 -8.55 24.60 -3.18
C ILE A 58 -9.83 25.42 -3.04
N VAL A 59 -10.19 26.12 -4.11
CA VAL A 59 -11.37 26.98 -4.14
C VAL A 59 -12.42 26.35 -5.04
N THR A 60 -13.68 26.36 -4.59
CA THR A 60 -14.81 26.00 -5.44
C THR A 60 -15.13 27.20 -6.34
N MET A 61 -15.00 27.02 -7.64
CA MET A 61 -15.25 28.06 -8.64
C MET A 61 -16.34 27.59 -9.62
N THR A 62 -17.23 28.50 -9.99
CA THR A 62 -18.27 28.27 -11.01
C THR A 62 -18.02 29.17 -12.21
N LEU A 63 -17.84 28.59 -13.39
CA LEU A 63 -17.72 29.31 -14.66
C LEU A 63 -18.50 28.55 -15.75
N ALA A 64 -19.29 29.28 -16.54
CA ALA A 64 -20.09 28.73 -17.64
C ALA A 64 -20.88 27.47 -17.22
N GLU A 65 -21.63 27.56 -16.11
CA GLU A 65 -22.45 26.50 -15.51
C GLU A 65 -21.69 25.28 -14.97
N VAL A 66 -20.35 25.28 -15.03
CA VAL A 66 -19.51 24.23 -14.46
C VAL A 66 -18.98 24.68 -13.11
N THR A 67 -19.26 23.92 -12.05
CA THR A 67 -18.64 24.07 -10.72
C THR A 67 -17.52 23.04 -10.56
N ALA A 68 -16.35 23.48 -10.08
CA ALA A 68 -15.22 22.60 -9.78
C ALA A 68 -14.36 23.13 -8.63
N LYS A 69 -13.74 22.21 -7.88
CA LYS A 69 -12.70 22.50 -6.88
C LYS A 69 -11.32 22.62 -7.54
N LEU A 70 -10.75 23.82 -7.54
CA LEU A 70 -9.54 24.15 -8.30
C LEU A 70 -8.41 24.62 -7.40
N CYS A 71 -7.19 24.17 -7.68
CA CYS A 71 -5.99 24.80 -7.14
C CYS A 71 -5.74 26.14 -7.83
N LYS A 72 -4.85 26.95 -7.23
CA LYS A 72 -4.45 28.27 -7.73
C LYS A 72 -4.18 28.29 -9.24
N GLU A 73 -3.29 27.42 -9.73
CA GLU A 73 -2.88 27.36 -11.14
C GLU A 73 -4.03 27.01 -12.09
N CYS A 74 -4.87 26.05 -11.68
CA CYS A 74 -6.02 25.62 -12.45
C CYS A 74 -7.14 26.67 -12.45
N GLY A 75 -7.30 27.39 -11.34
CA GLY A 75 -8.23 28.52 -11.21
C GLY A 75 -7.88 29.65 -12.17
N PHE A 76 -6.62 30.10 -12.17
CA PHE A 76 -6.17 31.16 -13.09
C PHE A 76 -6.33 30.77 -14.56
N LYS A 77 -5.93 29.55 -14.95
CA LYS A 77 -6.12 29.08 -16.32
C LYS A 77 -7.59 29.04 -16.74
N ALA A 78 -8.48 28.66 -15.83
CA ALA A 78 -9.91 28.63 -16.11
C ALA A 78 -10.50 30.05 -16.25
N LEU A 79 -9.98 31.03 -15.48
CA LEU A 79 -10.35 32.44 -15.62
C LEU A 79 -9.85 33.02 -16.94
N ASP A 80 -8.60 32.77 -17.33
CA ASP A 80 -8.00 33.27 -18.58
C ASP A 80 -8.75 32.76 -19.81
N VAL A 81 -9.17 31.49 -19.80
CA VAL A 81 -9.88 30.85 -20.92
C VAL A 81 -11.40 31.07 -20.82
N GLY A 82 -11.91 31.57 -19.69
CA GLY A 82 -13.34 31.81 -19.43
C GLY A 82 -14.19 30.54 -19.28
N LYS A 83 -13.56 29.35 -19.17
CA LYS A 83 -14.25 28.07 -18.99
C LYS A 83 -13.41 27.06 -18.21
N ILE A 84 -14.09 26.22 -17.44
CA ILE A 84 -13.47 25.09 -16.75
C ILE A 84 -13.48 23.88 -17.69
N GLN A 85 -12.35 23.61 -18.32
CA GLN A 85 -12.18 22.39 -19.13
C GLN A 85 -11.85 21.21 -18.21
N LYS A 86 -12.86 20.43 -17.84
CA LYS A 86 -12.65 19.16 -17.11
C LYS A 86 -11.88 18.19 -18.02
N THR A 87 -10.56 18.13 -17.88
CA THR A 87 -9.78 17.01 -18.41
C THR A 87 -10.27 15.75 -17.72
N THR A 88 -10.62 14.72 -18.48
CA THR A 88 -11.09 13.44 -17.92
C THR A 88 -10.18 13.02 -16.78
N PRO A 89 -10.71 12.84 -15.55
CA PRO A 89 -9.88 12.53 -14.41
C PRO A 89 -9.15 11.22 -14.69
N ARG A 90 -7.82 11.21 -14.49
CA ARG A 90 -7.05 9.97 -14.48
C ARG A 90 -7.68 9.09 -13.41
N LYS A 91 -8.43 8.06 -13.85
CA LYS A 91 -9.18 7.14 -13.00
C LYS A 91 -8.22 6.46 -12.03
N ARG A 92 -8.02 7.04 -10.85
CA ARG A 92 -7.43 6.33 -9.73
C ARG A 92 -8.52 5.44 -9.17
N THR A 93 -8.24 4.15 -9.15
CA THR A 93 -9.01 3.16 -8.39
C THR A 93 -9.03 3.61 -6.93
N ARG A 94 -10.12 4.26 -6.51
CA ARG A 94 -10.47 4.33 -5.09
C ARG A 94 -10.76 2.91 -4.67
N THR A 95 -9.87 2.32 -3.88
CA THR A 95 -10.19 1.10 -3.15
C THR A 95 -11.31 1.47 -2.20
N VAL A 96 -12.55 1.12 -2.57
CA VAL A 96 -13.70 1.22 -1.67
C VAL A 96 -13.42 0.23 -0.54
N LYS A 97 -13.47 0.71 0.70
CA LYS A 97 -13.40 -0.12 1.90
C LYS A 97 -14.61 -1.06 1.85
N THR A 98 -14.38 -2.32 1.45
CA THR A 98 -15.44 -3.32 1.35
C THR A 98 -16.05 -3.53 2.72
N GLN A 99 -17.25 -3.01 2.93
CA GLN A 99 -18.12 -3.47 3.99
C GLN A 99 -18.62 -4.86 3.58
N ASN A 100 -18.32 -5.85 4.42
CA ASN A 100 -18.83 -7.21 4.31
C ASN A 100 -20.35 -7.18 4.08
N THR A 101 -20.79 -7.53 2.88
CA THR A 101 -22.16 -7.93 2.62
C THR A 101 -22.14 -9.11 1.66
N ASP A 102 -22.89 -10.15 2.04
CA ASP A 102 -22.92 -11.47 1.44
C ASP A 102 -23.19 -11.44 -0.08
N SER A 103 -22.31 -12.11 -0.83
CA SER A 103 -22.36 -12.17 -2.28
C SER A 103 -23.38 -13.20 -2.76
N LYS A 104 -24.46 -12.72 -3.40
CA LYS A 104 -25.33 -13.56 -4.24
C LYS A 104 -24.75 -13.59 -5.67
N LYS A 105 -24.31 -14.77 -6.07
CA LYS A 105 -23.58 -15.07 -7.32
C LYS A 105 -24.55 -15.22 -8.49
N THR A 106 -24.38 -14.43 -9.54
CA THR A 106 -24.95 -14.71 -10.87
C THR A 106 -23.83 -14.86 -11.90
N THR A 107 -23.99 -15.92 -12.67
CA THR A 107 -23.10 -16.63 -13.59
C THR A 107 -22.90 -15.93 -14.93
N SER A 108 -21.66 -15.99 -15.44
CA SER A 108 -21.34 -16.33 -16.83
C SER A 108 -19.82 -16.49 -17.04
N LYS A 109 -19.39 -17.74 -17.29
CA LYS A 109 -18.08 -18.22 -17.83
C LYS A 109 -18.06 -18.07 -19.38
N PRO A 110 -16.97 -18.29 -20.16
CA PRO A 110 -15.90 -19.32 -20.04
C PRO A 110 -14.47 -18.81 -20.42
N ASP A 111 -13.33 -19.48 -20.31
CA ASP A 111 -12.88 -20.82 -19.90
C ASP A 111 -11.40 -20.63 -19.49
N GLU A 112 -11.08 -20.81 -18.21
CA GLU A 112 -9.73 -21.19 -17.78
C GLU A 112 -9.93 -22.07 -16.56
N VAL A 113 -9.32 -23.25 -16.60
CA VAL A 113 -9.51 -24.33 -15.64
C VAL A 113 -9.23 -23.80 -14.22
N PRO A 114 -10.24 -23.72 -13.33
CA PRO A 114 -10.00 -23.33 -11.95
C PRO A 114 -9.28 -24.50 -11.27
N GLN A 115 -7.97 -24.39 -11.06
CA GLN A 115 -7.33 -25.19 -10.03
C GLN A 115 -7.99 -24.78 -8.71
N GLU A 116 -8.58 -25.76 -8.02
CA GLU A 116 -9.07 -25.59 -6.66
C GLU A 116 -7.97 -24.92 -5.82
N PRO A 117 -8.29 -24.00 -4.90
CA PRO A 117 -7.28 -23.47 -4.00
C PRO A 117 -6.68 -24.65 -3.24
N GLU A 118 -5.44 -24.99 -3.58
CA GLU A 118 -4.73 -26.10 -2.95
C GLU A 118 -4.77 -25.86 -1.44
N SER A 119 -5.26 -26.84 -0.69
CA SER A 119 -5.26 -26.72 0.77
C SER A 119 -3.83 -26.40 1.24
N PRO A 120 -3.64 -25.53 2.25
CA PRO A 120 -2.30 -25.14 2.69
C PRO A 120 -1.43 -26.35 3.04
N THR A 121 -2.05 -27.46 3.46
CA THR A 121 -1.38 -28.72 3.74
C THR A 121 -0.79 -29.39 2.50
N ALA A 122 -1.47 -29.30 1.34
CA ALA A 122 -1.01 -29.82 0.06
C ALA A 122 0.11 -28.94 -0.52
N LEU A 123 -0.02 -27.61 -0.43
CA LEU A 123 1.01 -26.65 -0.81
C LEU A 123 2.31 -26.89 -0.02
N HIS A 124 2.22 -27.14 1.28
CA HIS A 124 3.39 -27.38 2.11
C HIS A 124 4.09 -28.70 1.77
N THR A 125 3.33 -29.73 1.43
CA THR A 125 3.89 -31.01 0.96
C THR A 125 4.55 -30.86 -0.42
N ARG A 126 3.94 -30.10 -1.33
CA ARG A 126 4.51 -29.83 -2.67
C ARG A 126 5.82 -29.04 -2.59
N VAL A 127 5.90 -28.03 -1.73
CA VAL A 127 7.14 -27.27 -1.52
C VAL A 127 8.21 -28.15 -0.88
N GLU A 128 7.87 -29.01 0.08
CA GLU A 128 8.81 -29.98 0.68
C GLU A 128 9.36 -30.96 -0.36
N GLU A 129 8.50 -31.52 -1.23
CA GLU A 129 8.91 -32.42 -2.30
C GLU A 129 9.82 -31.76 -3.35
N GLN A 130 9.60 -30.48 -3.65
CA GLN A 130 10.34 -29.77 -4.69
C GLN A 130 11.62 -29.08 -4.21
N THR A 131 11.69 -28.73 -2.92
CA THR A 131 12.81 -27.93 -2.36
C THR A 131 13.60 -28.66 -1.28
N GLY A 132 13.11 -29.80 -0.78
CA GLY A 132 13.74 -30.55 0.31
C GLY A 132 13.68 -29.84 1.67
N ILE A 133 12.97 -28.72 1.77
CA ILE A 133 12.79 -27.96 3.01
C ILE A 133 11.78 -28.69 3.90
N LYS A 134 12.10 -28.86 5.18
CA LYS A 134 11.21 -29.49 6.15
C LYS A 134 9.85 -28.78 6.19
N LYS A 135 8.75 -29.53 6.26
CA LYS A 135 7.38 -28.99 6.38
C LYS A 135 7.20 -27.92 7.45
N THR A 136 7.94 -27.99 8.56
CA THR A 136 7.91 -26.98 9.64
C THR A 136 8.46 -25.63 9.20
N ASP A 137 9.49 -25.64 8.36
CA ASP A 137 10.17 -24.43 7.89
C ASP A 137 9.40 -23.83 6.71
N VAL A 138 8.80 -24.66 5.85
CA VAL A 138 7.85 -24.23 4.81
C VAL A 138 6.64 -23.49 5.42
N LYS A 139 6.09 -23.99 6.53
CA LYS A 139 5.01 -23.29 7.25
C LYS A 139 5.41 -21.90 7.74
N ARG A 140 6.65 -21.76 8.23
CA ARG A 140 7.19 -20.48 8.68
C ARG A 140 7.40 -19.53 7.51
N LEU A 141 7.97 -20.02 6.40
CA LEU A 141 8.13 -19.26 5.16
C LEU A 141 6.79 -18.78 4.61
N HIS A 142 5.78 -19.66 4.56
CA HIS A 142 4.45 -19.28 4.10
C HIS A 142 3.82 -18.19 4.97
N LYS A 143 4.01 -18.26 6.29
CA LYS A 143 3.55 -17.22 7.20
C LYS A 143 4.27 -15.89 6.95
N ILE A 144 5.59 -15.91 6.77
CA ILE A 144 6.37 -14.70 6.44
C ILE A 144 5.85 -14.10 5.12
N VAL A 145 5.60 -14.92 4.10
CA VAL A 145 5.07 -14.46 2.81
C VAL A 145 3.66 -13.87 2.94
N GLN A 146 2.78 -14.47 3.75
CA GLN A 146 1.44 -13.94 4.02
C GLN A 146 1.44 -12.62 4.82
N GLU A 147 2.47 -12.38 5.64
CA GLU A 147 2.63 -11.14 6.40
C GLU A 147 3.15 -9.98 5.54
N ILE A 148 3.65 -10.26 4.32
CA ILE A 148 4.07 -9.24 3.38
C ILE A 148 2.85 -8.51 2.82
N ALA A 149 2.81 -7.19 3.01
CA ALA A 149 1.80 -6.35 2.40
C ALA A 149 1.93 -6.38 0.86
N THR A 150 0.90 -6.87 0.16
CA THR A 150 0.79 -6.73 -1.30
C THR A 150 0.65 -5.25 -1.68
N PRO A 151 1.27 -4.76 -2.78
CA PRO A 151 1.86 -5.49 -3.90
C PRO A 151 3.40 -5.44 -3.90
N MET A 152 4.05 -6.35 -3.19
CA MET A 152 5.51 -6.46 -3.22
C MET A 152 5.96 -7.34 -4.40
N ASN A 153 6.90 -6.84 -5.22
CA ASN A 153 7.46 -7.59 -6.34
C ASN A 153 8.34 -8.76 -5.83
N LEU A 154 8.43 -9.84 -6.60
CA LEU A 154 9.13 -11.09 -6.27
C LEU A 154 10.57 -10.87 -5.80
N ALA A 155 11.34 -9.99 -6.48
CA ALA A 155 12.72 -9.68 -6.09
C ALA A 155 12.81 -9.03 -4.69
N ASN A 156 11.85 -8.15 -4.36
CA ASN A 156 11.79 -7.50 -3.06
C ASN A 156 11.30 -8.48 -2.00
N THR A 157 10.33 -9.33 -2.32
CA THR A 157 9.84 -10.40 -1.46
C THR A 157 10.96 -11.39 -1.12
N LEU A 158 11.75 -11.82 -2.10
CA LEU A 158 12.92 -12.68 -1.87
C LEU A 158 13.94 -12.03 -0.95
N THR A 159 14.25 -10.74 -1.17
CA THR A 159 15.19 -10.00 -0.32
C THR A 159 14.69 -9.90 1.11
N TYR A 160 13.39 -9.66 1.29
CA TYR A 160 12.77 -9.59 2.60
C TYR A 160 12.76 -10.96 3.30
N VAL A 161 12.33 -12.01 2.60
CA VAL A 161 12.29 -13.38 3.14
C VAL A 161 13.69 -13.87 3.48
N LYS A 162 14.72 -13.58 2.66
CA LYS A 162 16.13 -13.91 2.98
C LYS A 162 16.55 -13.30 4.33
N ARG A 163 16.24 -12.03 4.57
CA ARG A 163 16.53 -11.37 5.87
C ARG A 163 15.76 -11.98 7.03
N GLU A 164 14.49 -12.33 6.83
CA GLU A 164 13.69 -12.96 7.89
C GLU A 164 14.16 -14.40 8.21
N VAL A 165 14.62 -15.15 7.20
CA VAL A 165 15.23 -16.47 7.37
C VAL A 165 16.55 -16.39 8.16
N GLU A 166 17.40 -15.40 7.85
CA GLU A 166 18.62 -15.11 8.61
C GLU A 166 18.30 -14.74 10.07
N ASN A 167 17.32 -13.86 10.29
CA ASN A 167 16.86 -13.47 11.62
C ASN A 167 16.33 -14.67 12.42
N ALA A 168 15.60 -15.57 11.75
CA ALA A 168 15.06 -16.80 12.33
C ALA A 168 16.10 -17.93 12.49
N LYS A 169 17.36 -17.72 12.05
CA LYS A 169 18.44 -18.72 12.04
C LYS A 169 18.05 -20.04 11.37
N LEU A 170 17.21 -19.96 10.34
CA LEU A 170 16.77 -21.11 9.57
C LEU A 170 17.91 -21.54 8.63
N LYS A 171 18.29 -22.82 8.67
CA LYS A 171 19.30 -23.40 7.78
C LYS A 171 18.62 -23.88 6.49
N VAL A 172 18.37 -22.96 5.58
CA VAL A 172 17.76 -23.23 4.27
C VAL A 172 18.76 -22.84 3.19
N ASP A 173 18.92 -23.70 2.18
CA ASP A 173 19.75 -23.41 1.01
C ASP A 173 19.15 -22.28 0.17
N GLU A 174 19.99 -21.38 -0.34
CA GLU A 174 19.53 -20.17 -1.04
C GLU A 174 18.75 -20.50 -2.32
N GLY A 175 19.14 -21.54 -3.06
CA GLY A 175 18.44 -21.98 -4.26
C GLY A 175 17.12 -22.70 -3.96
N ALA A 176 17.03 -23.37 -2.80
CA ALA A 176 15.78 -23.97 -2.32
C ALA A 176 14.79 -22.90 -1.84
N LEU A 177 15.29 -21.83 -1.22
CA LEU A 177 14.48 -20.72 -0.72
C LEU A 177 13.81 -19.93 -1.85
N GLU A 178 14.54 -19.65 -2.93
CA GLU A 178 14.00 -18.90 -4.08
C GLU A 178 12.82 -19.63 -4.72
N LYS A 179 12.98 -20.93 -4.99
CA LYS A 179 11.91 -21.78 -5.52
C LYS A 179 10.71 -21.89 -4.58
N ALA A 180 10.96 -21.98 -3.27
CA ALA A 180 9.88 -22.04 -2.29
C ALA A 180 9.04 -20.75 -2.29
N VAL A 181 9.69 -19.58 -2.34
CA VAL A 181 8.99 -18.29 -2.35
C VAL A 181 8.22 -18.06 -3.64
N GLU A 182 8.77 -18.47 -4.79
CA GLU A 182 8.05 -18.44 -6.08
C GLU A 182 6.74 -19.23 -6.02
N ILE A 183 6.78 -20.45 -5.48
CA ILE A 183 5.59 -21.32 -5.36
C ILE A 183 4.59 -20.73 -4.35
N LEU A 184 5.08 -20.18 -3.22
CA LEU A 184 4.23 -19.62 -2.17
C LEU A 184 3.59 -18.27 -2.54
N MET A 185 4.18 -17.51 -3.47
CA MET A 185 3.57 -16.29 -4.01
C MET A 185 2.57 -16.54 -5.14
N ALA A 186 2.68 -17.70 -5.81
CA ALA A 186 1.80 -18.10 -6.90
C ALA A 186 0.51 -18.80 -6.42
N ALA A 187 0.43 -19.13 -5.13
CA ALA A 187 -0.70 -19.78 -4.46
C ALA A 187 -1.64 -18.76 -3.80
#